data_AF-A0A329S6T1-F1
#
_entry.id   AF-A0A329S6T1-F1
#
_cell.length_a   1.000
_cell.length_b   1.000
_cell.length_c   1.000
_cell.angle_alpha   90.00
_cell.angle_beta   90.00
_cell.angle_gamma   90.00
#
_symmetry.space_group_name_H-M   'P 1'
#
loop_
_entity.id
_entity.type
_entity.pdbx_description
1 polymer ?
#
loop_
_entity_poly.entity_id
_entity_poly.type
_entity_poly.pdbx_seq_one_letter_code
_entity_poly.pdbx_strand_id
1 'polypeptide(L)'
;MKLSLFVAAFLCVAIQAAEASMHLRVHILTELASAGQQCEWENKAVKCDASTFCQKSDKHTGFCMKKKPGLNDQCGGKGVNGPWAVPCNSSDLKCVIQSNTMSKCQK
;
A
#
# COMPACT_ATOMS: atom_id res chain seq x y z
N MET A 1 -14.97 -71.44 5.01
CA MET A 1 -13.90 -70.43 4.83
C MET A 1 -14.17 -69.68 3.53
N LYS A 2 -14.55 -68.40 3.60
CA LYS A 2 -14.59 -67.50 2.44
C LYS A 2 -14.07 -66.14 2.89
N LEU A 3 -12.86 -65.82 2.43
CA LEU A 3 -12.16 -64.55 2.65
C LEU A 3 -12.88 -63.46 1.85
N SER A 4 -13.39 -62.43 2.53
CA SER A 4 -13.93 -61.25 1.86
C SER A 4 -12.84 -60.18 1.79
N LEU A 5 -12.42 -59.85 0.58
CA LEU A 5 -11.44 -58.82 0.25
C LEU A 5 -11.91 -57.44 0.72
N PHE A 6 -11.04 -56.73 1.45
CA PHE A 6 -11.16 -55.30 1.67
C PHE A 6 -10.52 -54.56 0.49
N VAL A 7 -11.32 -53.86 -0.32
CA VAL A 7 -10.80 -52.93 -1.34
C VAL A 7 -10.76 -51.55 -0.71
N ALA A 8 -9.58 -51.12 -0.25
CA ALA A 8 -9.34 -49.75 0.18
C ALA A 8 -9.22 -48.86 -1.06
N ALA A 9 -10.26 -48.08 -1.35
CA ALA A 9 -10.23 -47.06 -2.39
C ALA A 9 -9.36 -45.89 -1.91
N PHE A 10 -8.12 -45.80 -2.41
CA PHE A 10 -7.29 -44.62 -2.28
C PHE A 10 -7.85 -43.51 -3.16
N LEU A 11 -8.53 -42.54 -2.55
CA LEU A 11 -8.87 -41.26 -3.16
C LEU A 11 -7.56 -40.47 -3.34
N CYS A 12 -7.01 -40.48 -4.55
CA CYS A 12 -5.96 -39.54 -4.95
C CYS A 12 -6.54 -38.12 -4.95
N VAL A 13 -6.27 -37.35 -3.90
CA VAL A 13 -6.48 -35.91 -3.91
C VAL A 13 -5.35 -35.29 -4.73
N ALA A 14 -5.67 -34.84 -5.94
CA ALA A 14 -4.76 -34.02 -6.73
C ALA A 14 -4.61 -32.67 -6.03
N ILE A 15 -3.49 -32.47 -5.34
CA ILE A 15 -3.13 -31.16 -4.78
C ILE A 15 -2.75 -30.29 -5.98
N GLN A 16 -3.66 -29.43 -6.43
CA GLN A 16 -3.32 -28.38 -7.37
C GLN A 16 -2.35 -27.43 -6.65
N ALA A 17 -1.07 -27.48 -7.01
CA ALA A 17 -0.09 -26.50 -6.57
C ALA A 17 -0.54 -25.15 -7.13
N ALA A 18 -1.07 -24.28 -6.27
CA ALA A 18 -1.29 -22.89 -6.62
C ALA A 18 0.09 -22.30 -6.94
N GLU A 19 0.33 -21.95 -8.20
CA GLU A 19 1.52 -21.21 -8.61
C GLU A 19 1.47 -19.82 -7.97
N ALA A 20 1.99 -19.71 -6.75
CA ALA A 20 2.29 -18.44 -6.12
C ALA A 20 3.53 -17.88 -6.82
N SER A 21 3.34 -17.12 -7.90
CA SER A 21 4.41 -16.33 -8.50
C SER A 21 4.86 -15.27 -7.50
N MET A 22 5.95 -15.54 -6.79
CA MET A 22 6.57 -14.59 -5.87
C MET A 22 7.48 -13.66 -6.66
N HIS A 23 6.98 -12.46 -6.99
CA HIS A 23 7.79 -11.42 -7.62
C HIS A 23 8.75 -10.81 -6.58
N LEU A 24 10.04 -11.15 -6.67
CA LEU A 24 11.09 -10.51 -5.88
C LEU A 24 11.36 -9.09 -6.42
N ARG A 25 10.86 -8.05 -5.74
CA ARG A 25 11.18 -6.64 -6.06
C ARG A 25 12.50 -6.25 -5.39
N VAL A 26 13.58 -6.20 -6.16
CA VAL A 26 14.91 -5.76 -5.70
C VAL A 26 15.06 -4.25 -5.90
N HIS A 27 15.32 -3.51 -4.82
CA HIS A 27 15.55 -2.07 -4.87
C HIS A 27 17.01 -1.76 -5.27
N ILE A 28 17.30 -1.77 -6.57
CA ILE A 28 18.58 -1.28 -7.11
C ILE A 28 18.52 0.25 -7.07
N LEU A 29 19.35 0.89 -6.23
CA LEU A 29 19.63 2.35 -6.12
C LEU A 29 18.87 3.23 -7.13
N THR A 30 17.54 3.30 -6.96
CA THR A 30 16.64 3.98 -7.89
C THR A 30 16.45 5.39 -7.36
N GLU A 31 16.39 6.38 -8.25
CA GLU A 31 16.04 7.74 -7.85
C GLU A 31 14.82 7.73 -6.93
N LEU A 32 14.96 8.41 -5.79
CA LEU A 32 13.89 8.52 -4.82
C LEU A 32 12.80 9.43 -5.39
N ALA A 33 11.55 9.02 -5.23
CA ALA A 33 10.42 9.85 -5.60
C ALA A 33 10.24 10.98 -4.59
N SER A 34 10.27 12.22 -5.08
CA SER A 34 10.03 13.42 -4.29
C SER A 34 8.54 13.59 -3.94
N ALA A 35 8.22 14.52 -3.04
CA ALA A 35 6.84 14.88 -2.72
C ALA A 35 5.96 15.12 -3.96
N GLY A 36 4.78 14.49 -3.99
CA GLY A 36 3.83 14.56 -5.10
C GLY A 36 4.11 13.60 -6.26
N GLN A 37 5.29 12.99 -6.33
CA GLN A 37 5.60 11.98 -7.35
C GLN A 37 4.91 10.66 -7.03
N GLN A 38 4.66 9.86 -8.07
CA GLN A 38 4.10 8.53 -7.93
C GLN A 38 5.16 7.55 -7.38
N CYS A 39 4.76 6.72 -6.42
CA CYS A 39 5.62 5.73 -5.76
C CYS A 39 5.18 4.27 -5.99
N GLU A 40 3.95 4.04 -6.44
CA GLU A 40 3.43 2.72 -6.76
C GLU A 40 2.69 2.76 -8.11
N TRP A 41 2.98 1.78 -8.94
CA TRP A 41 2.28 1.37 -10.16
C TRP A 41 1.95 -0.12 -10.03
N GLU A 42 1.15 -0.65 -10.95
CA GLU A 42 0.81 -2.08 -10.99
C GLU A 42 2.04 -3.00 -10.94
N ASN A 43 3.07 -2.68 -11.74
CA ASN A 43 4.25 -3.53 -11.92
C ASN A 43 5.55 -2.92 -11.37
N LYS A 44 5.48 -1.74 -10.73
CA LYS A 44 6.65 -0.99 -10.27
C LYS A 44 6.36 -0.32 -8.94
N ALA A 45 7.35 -0.27 -8.06
CA ALA A 45 7.33 0.64 -6.92
C ALA A 45 8.70 1.30 -6.76
N VAL A 46 8.70 2.57 -6.36
CA VAL A 46 9.90 3.30 -6.00
C VAL A 46 9.77 3.82 -4.58
N LYS A 47 10.90 3.98 -3.91
CA LYS A 47 10.93 4.49 -2.55
C LYS A 47 10.76 6.03 -2.59
N CYS A 48 9.89 6.54 -1.74
CA CYS A 48 9.79 7.97 -1.48
C CYS A 48 11.04 8.48 -0.75
N ASP A 49 11.35 9.76 -0.93
CA ASP A 49 12.42 10.42 -0.17
C ASP A 49 12.20 10.33 1.36
N ALA A 50 13.23 10.63 2.14
CA ALA A 50 13.17 10.45 3.60
C ALA A 50 12.08 11.33 4.29
N SER A 51 11.74 12.47 3.71
CA SER A 51 10.73 13.41 4.23
C SER A 51 9.29 13.05 3.83
N THR A 52 9.12 12.06 2.96
CA THR A 52 7.83 11.62 2.43
C THR A 52 7.57 10.15 2.70
N PHE A 53 6.33 9.71 2.48
CA PHE A 53 5.89 8.32 2.58
C PHE A 53 4.94 7.99 1.43
N CYS A 54 4.93 6.74 0.98
CA CYS A 54 4.08 6.32 -0.12
C CYS A 54 2.65 6.08 0.39
N GLN A 55 1.72 6.97 0.04
CA GLN A 55 0.31 6.81 0.33
C GLN A 55 -0.40 6.19 -0.86
N LYS A 56 -0.89 4.97 -0.70
CA LYS A 56 -1.68 4.28 -1.73
C LYS A 56 -3.07 4.91 -1.85
N SER A 57 -3.42 5.35 -3.06
CA SER A 57 -4.75 5.83 -3.42
C SER A 57 -5.67 4.68 -3.83
N ASP A 58 -5.11 3.62 -4.41
CA ASP A 58 -5.79 2.38 -4.76
C ASP A 58 -4.82 1.17 -4.66
N LYS A 59 -5.21 0.01 -5.22
CA LYS A 59 -4.43 -1.23 -5.16
C LYS A 59 -3.10 -1.14 -5.93
N HIS A 60 -3.03 -0.31 -6.95
CA HIS A 60 -1.92 -0.22 -7.91
C HIS A 60 -1.31 1.17 -8.02
N THR A 61 -1.89 2.19 -7.37
CA THR A 61 -1.43 3.58 -7.43
C THR A 61 -1.13 4.11 -6.04
N GLY A 62 -0.02 4.82 -5.91
CA GLY A 62 0.33 5.55 -4.71
C GLY A 62 1.23 6.74 -4.99
N PHE A 63 1.15 7.76 -4.14
CA PHE A 63 1.90 9.02 -4.26
C PHE A 63 2.70 9.32 -3.00
N CYS A 64 3.86 9.96 -3.16
CA CYS A 64 4.69 10.38 -2.04
C CYS A 64 4.09 11.60 -1.35
N MET A 65 3.56 11.39 -0.14
CA MET A 65 2.98 12.44 0.70
C MET A 65 3.97 12.90 1.76
N LYS A 66 3.94 14.19 2.11
CA LYS A 66 4.82 14.78 3.14
C LYS A 66 4.50 14.17 4.51
N LYS A 67 5.53 13.79 5.28
CA LYS A 67 5.37 13.36 6.69
C LYS A 67 5.05 14.52 7.64
N LYS A 68 5.50 15.72 7.28
CA LYS A 68 5.29 16.97 8.03
C LYS A 68 4.82 18.07 7.07
N PRO A 69 3.56 18.01 6.59
CA PRO A 69 2.98 19.01 5.70
C PRO A 69 2.93 20.40 6.36
N GLY A 70 3.24 21.44 5.60
CA GLY A 70 3.13 22.84 6.02
C GLY A 70 1.77 23.45 5.70
N LEU A 71 1.63 24.75 5.90
CA LEU A 71 0.40 25.50 5.56
C LEU A 71 -0.05 25.19 4.12
N ASN A 72 -1.33 24.86 3.95
CA ASN A 72 -1.99 24.48 2.70
C ASN A 72 -1.55 23.15 2.06
N ASP A 73 -0.53 22.48 2.59
CA ASP A 73 -0.17 21.13 2.15
C ASP A 73 -1.24 20.10 2.55
N GLN A 74 -1.37 19.05 1.76
CA GLN A 74 -2.23 17.93 2.10
C GLN A 74 -1.67 17.16 3.30
N CYS A 75 -2.51 16.97 4.31
CA CYS A 75 -2.18 16.29 5.56
C CYS A 75 -3.04 15.07 5.82
N GLY A 76 -4.04 14.82 4.99
CA GLY A 76 -4.88 13.64 5.08
C GLY A 76 -5.76 13.47 3.86
N GLY A 77 -6.47 12.36 3.83
CA GLY A 77 -7.35 12.03 2.72
C GLY A 77 -7.87 10.60 2.78
N LYS A 78 -8.46 10.16 1.67
CA LYS A 78 -8.87 8.77 1.50
C LYS A 78 -7.65 7.91 1.14
N GLY A 79 -7.56 6.72 1.73
CA GLY A 79 -6.55 5.71 1.41
C GLY A 79 -7.16 4.33 1.19
N VAL A 80 -6.39 3.42 0.60
CA VAL A 80 -6.84 2.03 0.33
C VAL A 80 -7.16 1.25 1.60
N ASN A 81 -6.50 1.56 2.71
CA ASN A 81 -6.70 0.93 4.03
C ASN A 81 -7.59 1.78 4.97
N GLY A 82 -8.37 2.71 4.41
CA GLY A 82 -9.15 3.69 5.15
C GLY A 82 -8.56 5.10 5.08
N PRO A 83 -9.21 6.08 5.73
CA PRO A 83 -8.72 7.45 5.80
C PRO A 83 -7.32 7.50 6.43
N TRP A 84 -6.47 8.38 5.92
CA TRP A 84 -5.14 8.62 6.45
C TRP A 84 -5.00 10.08 6.87
N ALA A 85 -4.14 10.33 7.85
CA ALA A 85 -3.76 11.67 8.28
C ALA A 85 -2.36 11.65 8.92
N VAL A 86 -1.67 12.79 8.83
CA VAL A 86 -0.38 13.05 9.48
C VAL A 86 -0.40 14.43 10.15
N PRO A 87 0.37 14.64 11.22
CA PRO A 87 0.45 15.93 11.89
C PRO A 87 1.08 17.00 10.98
N CYS A 88 0.54 18.22 11.04
CA CYS A 88 1.14 19.39 10.39
C CYS A 88 2.50 19.73 11.02
N ASN A 89 3.35 20.45 10.28
CA ASN A 89 4.71 20.76 10.71
C ASN A 89 4.80 21.80 11.85
N SER A 90 3.69 22.41 12.24
CA SER A 90 3.61 23.43 13.27
C SER A 90 2.37 23.24 14.14
N SER A 91 2.47 23.63 15.41
CA SER A 91 1.40 23.45 16.41
C SER A 91 0.20 24.38 16.20
N ASP A 92 0.38 25.49 15.49
CA ASP A 92 -0.70 26.41 15.09
C ASP A 92 -1.48 25.92 13.87
N LEU A 93 -1.08 24.81 13.25
CA LEU A 93 -1.74 24.24 12.09
C LEU A 93 -2.50 22.95 12.45
N LYS A 94 -3.74 22.87 12.00
CA LYS A 94 -4.62 21.71 12.13
C LYS A 94 -4.87 21.08 10.76
N CYS A 95 -4.97 19.76 10.73
CA CYS A 95 -5.35 19.05 9.51
C CYS A 95 -6.87 19.12 9.34
N VAL A 96 -7.34 20.01 8.47
CA VAL A 96 -8.76 20.31 8.27
C VAL A 96 -9.27 19.65 7.00
N ILE A 97 -10.41 18.96 7.08
CA ILE A 97 -11.09 18.34 5.94
C ILE A 97 -11.51 19.44 4.95
N GLN A 98 -11.06 19.31 3.71
CA GLN A 98 -11.43 20.23 2.61
C GLN A 98 -12.43 19.57 1.67
N SER A 99 -12.32 18.25 1.49
CA SER A 99 -13.24 17.43 0.72
C SER A 99 -13.30 16.02 1.28
N ASN A 100 -14.17 15.19 0.73
CA ASN A 100 -14.24 13.76 1.03
C ASN A 100 -12.95 12.97 0.71
N THR A 101 -12.03 13.55 -0.07
CA THR A 101 -10.79 12.89 -0.50
C THR A 101 -9.52 13.57 0.02
N MET A 102 -9.63 14.78 0.59
CA MET A 102 -8.47 15.59 0.92
C MET A 102 -8.69 16.43 2.19
N SER A 103 -7.67 16.45 3.04
CA SER A 103 -7.54 17.38 4.17
C SER A 103 -6.24 18.16 4.02
N LYS A 104 -6.25 19.44 4.40
CA LYS A 104 -5.08 20.33 4.32
C LYS A 104 -4.75 20.94 5.67
N CYS A 105 -3.47 21.23 5.89
CA CYS A 105 -3.04 21.99 7.05
C CYS A 105 -3.54 23.43 6.94
N GLN A 106 -4.34 23.87 7.88
CA GLN A 106 -4.92 25.22 8.00
C GLN A 106 -4.69 25.74 9.41
N LYS A 107 -4.84 27.05 9.63
CA LYS A 107 -4.87 27.64 10.98
C LYS A 107 -6.19 27.36 11.69
#